data_AF-A0A0T5PJU1-F1
#
_entry.id   AF-A0A0T5PJU1-F1
#
_cell.length_a   1.000
_cell.length_b   1.000
_cell.length_c   1.000
_cell.angle_alpha   90.00
_cell.angle_beta   90.00
_cell.angle_gamma   90.00
#
_symmetry.space_group_name_H-M   'P 1'
#
loop_
_entity.id
_entity.type
_entity.pdbx_description
1 polymer ?
#
loop_
_entity_poly.entity_id
_entity_poly.type
_entity_poly.pdbx_seq_one_letter_code
_entity_poly.pdbx_strand_id
1 'polypeptide(L)'
;MERFMALYSFIERNFFYTLNRKIAGNMLFIAVFFALALWMAYPQSPERGLWWCLLIAGSVAFIFTGFYLQHLIVRPVQALVGTLHESNRQGADLSQRLPAFTFDEFRTLSEEFNHFVAQLSEVLGKVHQQAQDNHEINEQVSAAVKQTRRNLQDTEQRNQQIRRDSDEVVEFLANIVQSSDKVGQVTHAATDKAKVASDQMQQLNRQLTAIAALLDSFGATINGLQKNSENVRQILVMVEGFSDQTNLLALNAAIEAARAGDAGRGFAVVADEVRTLAAKVNDATKQISGFLNDMERLVKETKQESDSLNQQAQHASSQINTTNHEFSLLQTELQAARGGMLNISGSVNSLEQKYRQTHVHLTAIEQMTNQAYQQMAAIDDAARNLLEGTAVTQKQLARFARTRHA
;
A
#
# COMPACT_ATOMS: atom_id res chain seq x y z
N MET A 1 15.82 -81.58 -46.84
CA MET A 1 14.47 -81.09 -46.46
C MET A 1 14.18 -79.68 -46.95
N GLU A 2 15.12 -78.73 -46.86
CA GLU A 2 14.85 -77.32 -47.25
C GLU A 2 14.41 -77.12 -48.71
N ARG A 3 15.04 -77.80 -49.69
CA ARG A 3 14.62 -77.72 -51.10
C ARG A 3 13.19 -78.24 -51.34
N PHE A 4 12.74 -79.22 -50.56
CA PHE A 4 11.39 -79.76 -50.64
C PHE A 4 10.37 -78.80 -50.01
N MET A 5 10.70 -78.20 -48.87
CA MET A 5 9.86 -77.17 -48.23
C MET A 5 9.78 -75.88 -49.06
N ALA A 6 10.86 -75.51 -49.76
CA ALA A 6 10.87 -74.37 -50.68
C ALA A 6 10.02 -74.64 -51.93
N LEU A 7 10.08 -75.86 -52.48
CA LEU A 7 9.24 -76.25 -53.61
C LEU A 7 7.76 -76.39 -53.19
N TYR A 8 7.49 -76.98 -52.03
CA TYR A 8 6.15 -77.09 -51.44
C TYR A 8 5.55 -75.70 -51.20
N SER A 9 6.29 -74.78 -50.58
CA SER A 9 5.81 -73.41 -50.35
C SER A 9 5.65 -72.61 -51.65
N PHE A 10 6.48 -72.84 -52.68
CA PHE A 10 6.29 -72.25 -54.01
C PHE A 10 5.02 -72.76 -54.70
N ILE A 11 4.76 -74.07 -54.64
CA ILE A 11 3.54 -74.68 -55.19
C ILE A 11 2.31 -74.22 -54.40
N GLU A 12 2.40 -74.19 -53.08
CA GLU A 12 1.33 -73.75 -52.19
C GLU A 12 0.96 -72.29 -52.47
N ARG A 13 1.96 -71.42 -52.58
CA ARG A 13 1.77 -69.99 -52.86
C ARG A 13 1.21 -69.70 -54.26
N ASN A 14 1.59 -70.48 -55.27
CA ASN A 14 1.19 -70.20 -56.67
C ASN A 14 -0.08 -70.93 -57.10
N PHE A 15 -0.31 -72.16 -56.63
CA PHE A 15 -1.44 -73.00 -57.07
C PHE A 15 -2.50 -73.18 -55.98
N PHE A 16 -2.12 -73.22 -54.70
CA PHE A 16 -2.97 -73.58 -53.57
C PHE A 16 -3.02 -72.52 -52.47
N TYR A 17 -3.13 -71.24 -52.87
CA TYR A 17 -3.10 -70.10 -51.95
C TYR A 17 -4.41 -69.87 -51.17
N THR A 18 -5.40 -70.75 -51.35
CA THR A 18 -6.62 -70.77 -50.53
C THR A 18 -6.87 -72.19 -50.03
N LEU A 19 -7.42 -72.28 -48.83
CA LEU A 19 -7.90 -73.51 -48.23
C LEU A 19 -8.94 -74.17 -49.14
N ASN A 20 -9.81 -73.36 -49.77
CA ASN A 20 -10.77 -73.86 -50.74
C ASN A 20 -10.07 -74.52 -51.95
N ARG A 21 -8.98 -73.94 -52.48
CA ARG A 21 -8.20 -74.56 -53.56
C ARG A 21 -7.47 -75.82 -53.10
N LYS A 22 -6.98 -75.87 -51.86
CA LYS A 22 -6.36 -77.08 -51.28
C LYS A 22 -7.35 -78.21 -51.12
N ILE A 23 -8.54 -77.90 -50.61
CA ILE A 23 -9.65 -78.87 -50.45
C ILE A 23 -10.14 -79.32 -51.83
N ALA A 24 -10.40 -78.38 -52.75
CA ALA A 24 -10.82 -78.70 -54.12
C ALA A 24 -9.75 -79.50 -54.89
N GLY A 25 -8.46 -79.20 -54.69
CA GLY A 25 -7.36 -79.97 -55.26
C GLY A 25 -7.30 -81.40 -54.75
N ASN A 26 -7.51 -81.59 -53.44
CA ASN A 26 -7.59 -82.93 -52.86
C ASN A 26 -8.86 -83.68 -53.34
N MET A 27 -10.01 -83.02 -53.34
CA MET A 27 -11.26 -83.61 -53.86
C MET A 27 -11.15 -83.98 -55.34
N LEU A 28 -10.51 -83.15 -56.16
CA LEU A 28 -10.27 -83.43 -57.58
C LEU A 28 -9.27 -84.58 -57.75
N PHE A 29 -8.24 -84.67 -56.91
CA PHE A 29 -7.34 -85.83 -56.88
C PHE A 29 -8.09 -87.13 -56.58
N ILE A 30 -8.97 -87.14 -55.57
CA ILE A 30 -9.83 -88.30 -55.27
C ILE A 30 -10.80 -88.57 -56.42
N ALA A 31 -11.44 -87.55 -56.98
CA ALA A 31 -12.41 -87.71 -58.06
C ALA A 31 -11.76 -88.30 -59.33
N VAL A 32 -10.54 -87.86 -59.68
CA VAL A 32 -9.75 -88.43 -60.77
C VAL A 32 -9.34 -89.87 -60.46
N PHE A 33 -8.90 -90.14 -59.23
CA PHE A 33 -8.55 -91.50 -58.80
C PHE A 33 -9.76 -92.45 -58.85
N PHE A 34 -10.93 -91.98 -58.40
CA PHE A 34 -12.18 -92.74 -58.39
C PHE A 34 -12.73 -92.93 -59.81
N ALA A 35 -12.62 -91.91 -60.68
CA ALA A 35 -12.99 -92.01 -62.09
C ALA A 35 -12.09 -92.99 -62.86
N LEU A 36 -10.77 -92.99 -62.59
CA LEU A 36 -9.84 -93.98 -63.13
C LEU A 36 -10.17 -95.39 -62.65
N ALA A 37 -10.49 -95.55 -61.36
CA ALA A 37 -10.92 -96.82 -60.80
C ALA A 37 -12.23 -97.32 -61.44
N LEU A 38 -13.21 -96.44 -61.66
CA LEU A 38 -14.47 -96.75 -62.34
C LEU A 38 -14.27 -97.10 -63.82
N TRP A 39 -13.40 -96.36 -64.52
CA TRP A 39 -13.08 -96.61 -65.93
C TRP A 39 -12.40 -97.96 -66.13
N MET A 40 -11.45 -98.32 -65.26
CA MET A 40 -10.81 -99.65 -65.27
C MET A 40 -11.73 -100.78 -64.79
N ALA A 41 -12.77 -100.47 -64.00
CA ALA A 41 -13.71 -101.44 -63.46
C ALA A 41 -14.85 -101.85 -64.43
N TYR A 42 -15.08 -101.08 -65.50
CA TYR A 42 -16.14 -101.33 -66.49
C TYR A 42 -15.69 -102.40 -67.52
N PRO A 43 -16.57 -103.32 -67.97
CA PRO A 43 -16.27 -104.75 -67.98
C PRO A 43 -15.58 -105.23 -69.25
N GLN A 44 -14.37 -105.78 -69.12
CA GLN A 44 -13.87 -106.90 -69.91
C GLN A 44 -12.49 -107.38 -69.40
N SER A 45 -12.48 -108.21 -68.35
CA SER A 45 -11.50 -109.30 -68.12
C SER A 45 -11.75 -109.97 -66.75
N PRO A 46 -11.57 -111.30 -66.61
CA PRO A 46 -11.82 -112.05 -65.37
C PRO A 46 -10.66 -111.94 -64.37
N GLU A 47 -9.96 -110.81 -64.31
CA GLU A 47 -8.87 -110.59 -63.36
C GLU A 47 -9.39 -109.99 -62.05
N ARG A 48 -9.93 -110.86 -61.18
CA ARG A 48 -10.39 -110.49 -59.83
C ARG A 48 -9.31 -109.73 -59.02
N GLY A 49 -8.03 -109.92 -59.33
CA GLY A 49 -6.90 -109.25 -58.64
C GLY A 49 -6.84 -107.73 -58.87
N LEU A 50 -7.10 -107.24 -60.08
CA LEU A 50 -7.05 -105.81 -60.41
C LEU A 50 -8.10 -104.99 -59.67
N TRP A 51 -9.30 -105.56 -59.51
CA TRP A 51 -10.40 -104.96 -58.76
C TRP A 51 -10.09 -104.82 -57.26
N TRP A 52 -9.50 -105.86 -56.64
CA TRP A 52 -9.05 -105.79 -55.23
C TRP A 52 -7.90 -104.78 -55.05
N CYS A 53 -6.96 -104.70 -55.99
CA CYS A 53 -5.89 -103.69 -55.96
C CYS A 53 -6.44 -102.26 -56.01
N LEU A 54 -7.46 -101.99 -56.85
CA LEU A 54 -8.11 -100.68 -56.94
C LEU A 54 -8.92 -100.34 -55.68
N LEU A 55 -9.62 -101.31 -55.09
CA LEU A 55 -10.35 -101.11 -53.84
C LEU A 55 -9.39 -100.80 -52.68
N ILE A 56 -8.26 -101.51 -52.59
CA ILE A 56 -7.20 -101.23 -51.62
C ILE A 56 -6.60 -99.84 -51.87
N ALA A 57 -6.26 -99.51 -53.11
CA ALA A 57 -5.67 -98.22 -53.45
C ALA A 57 -6.65 -97.05 -53.21
N GLY A 58 -7.96 -97.26 -53.46
CA GLY A 58 -9.02 -96.30 -53.12
C GLY A 58 -9.21 -96.13 -51.62
N SER A 59 -9.12 -97.22 -50.84
CA SER A 59 -9.17 -97.18 -49.38
C SER A 59 -7.96 -96.43 -48.81
N VAL A 60 -6.77 -96.67 -49.37
CA VAL A 60 -5.54 -95.95 -49.00
C VAL A 60 -5.65 -94.46 -49.37
N ALA A 61 -6.16 -94.13 -50.56
CA ALA A 61 -6.38 -92.74 -50.96
C ALA A 61 -7.39 -92.04 -50.05
N PHE A 62 -8.47 -92.72 -49.63
CA PHE A 62 -9.45 -92.18 -48.70
C PHE A 62 -8.86 -91.93 -47.30
N ILE A 63 -8.12 -92.90 -46.76
CA ILE A 63 -7.40 -92.74 -45.47
C ILE A 63 -6.38 -91.60 -45.56
N PHE A 64 -5.64 -91.52 -46.69
CA PHE A 64 -4.69 -90.44 -46.94
C PHE A 64 -5.37 -89.08 -46.97
N THR A 65 -6.52 -88.93 -47.64
CA THR A 65 -7.27 -87.66 -47.62
C THR A 65 -7.76 -87.31 -46.23
N GLY A 66 -8.24 -88.28 -45.44
CA GLY A 66 -8.62 -88.06 -44.05
C GLY A 66 -7.44 -87.50 -43.23
N PHE A 67 -6.27 -88.14 -43.34
CA PHE A 67 -5.04 -87.67 -42.68
C PHE A 67 -4.57 -86.31 -43.20
N TYR A 68 -4.68 -86.07 -44.51
CA TYR A 68 -4.31 -84.81 -45.15
C TYR A 68 -5.21 -83.65 -44.69
N LEU A 69 -6.54 -83.83 -44.69
CA LEU A 69 -7.49 -82.82 -44.20
C LEU A 69 -7.32 -82.57 -42.70
N GLN A 70 -7.05 -83.62 -41.92
CA GLN A 70 -6.72 -83.49 -40.50
C GLN A 70 -5.44 -82.66 -40.30
N HIS A 71 -4.40 -82.92 -41.09
CA HIS A 71 -3.16 -82.15 -41.01
C HIS A 71 -3.32 -80.70 -41.51
N LEU A 72 -4.14 -80.50 -42.55
CA LEU A 72 -4.32 -79.22 -43.22
C LEU A 72 -5.24 -78.27 -42.44
N ILE A 73 -6.30 -78.77 -41.79
CA ILE A 73 -7.31 -77.95 -41.12
C ILE A 73 -7.18 -78.08 -39.59
N VAL A 74 -7.19 -79.31 -39.06
CA VAL A 74 -7.32 -79.53 -37.61
C VAL A 74 -6.06 -79.07 -36.87
N ARG A 75 -4.87 -79.34 -37.41
CA ARG A 75 -3.61 -78.98 -36.76
C ARG A 75 -3.39 -77.45 -36.67
N PRO A 76 -3.58 -76.64 -37.73
CA PRO A 76 -3.53 -75.18 -37.62
C PRO A 76 -4.58 -74.62 -36.68
N VAL A 77 -5.82 -75.11 -36.72
CA VAL A 77 -6.89 -74.66 -35.81
C VAL A 77 -6.54 -74.95 -34.35
N GLN A 78 -6.06 -76.15 -34.04
CA GLN A 78 -5.63 -76.50 -32.69
C GLN A 78 -4.46 -75.64 -32.20
N ALA A 79 -3.52 -75.29 -33.09
CA ALA A 79 -2.43 -74.38 -32.76
C ALA A 79 -2.94 -72.97 -32.44
N LEU A 80 -3.83 -72.40 -33.26
CA LEU A 80 -4.44 -71.09 -33.01
C LEU A 80 -5.25 -71.05 -31.72
N VAL A 81 -6.09 -72.07 -31.49
CA VAL A 81 -6.88 -72.20 -30.26
C VAL A 81 -5.96 -72.37 -29.05
N GLY A 82 -4.88 -73.13 -29.17
CA GLY A 82 -3.87 -73.29 -28.12
C GLY A 82 -3.24 -71.96 -27.72
N THR A 83 -2.78 -71.17 -28.69
CA THR A 83 -2.20 -69.84 -28.44
C THR A 83 -3.23 -68.87 -27.83
N LEU A 84 -4.47 -68.87 -28.29
CA LEU A 84 -5.53 -68.05 -27.69
C LEU A 84 -5.88 -68.49 -26.26
N HIS A 85 -5.91 -69.80 -26.00
CA HIS A 85 -6.16 -70.33 -24.66
C HIS A 85 -5.04 -69.97 -23.69
N GLU A 86 -3.80 -70.00 -24.14
CA GLU A 86 -2.63 -69.58 -23.35
C GLU A 86 -2.64 -68.08 -23.04
N SER A 87 -2.90 -67.24 -24.05
CA SER A 87 -3.04 -65.78 -23.89
C SER A 87 -4.18 -65.42 -22.90
N ASN A 88 -5.31 -66.13 -22.96
CA ASN A 88 -6.43 -65.90 -22.05
C ASN A 88 -6.16 -66.36 -20.60
N ARG A 89 -5.45 -67.49 -20.39
CA ARG A 89 -5.13 -67.97 -19.03
C ARG A 89 -4.14 -67.08 -18.29
N GLN A 90 -3.27 -66.39 -19.01
CA GLN A 90 -2.26 -65.49 -18.42
C GLN A 90 -2.76 -64.07 -18.17
N GLY A 91 -4.06 -63.79 -18.38
CA GLY A 91 -4.68 -62.50 -18.08
C GLY A 91 -4.74 -61.53 -19.25
N ALA A 92 -4.85 -62.05 -20.48
CA ALA A 92 -4.83 -61.30 -21.73
C ALA A 92 -3.48 -60.63 -21.99
N ASP A 93 -2.42 -61.43 -22.00
CA ASP A 93 -1.10 -60.98 -22.43
C ASP A 93 -1.13 -60.70 -23.95
N LEU A 94 -1.04 -59.41 -24.29
CA LEU A 94 -1.08 -58.90 -25.66
C LEU A 94 0.30 -58.96 -26.35
N SER A 95 1.33 -59.49 -25.68
CA SER A 95 2.64 -59.76 -26.28
C SER A 95 2.61 -60.97 -27.21
N GLN A 96 1.68 -61.91 -26.98
CA GLN A 96 1.56 -63.11 -27.78
C GLN A 96 1.03 -62.80 -29.19
N ARG A 97 1.52 -63.55 -30.18
CA ARG A 97 1.15 -63.41 -31.60
C ARG A 97 0.71 -64.76 -32.13
N LEU A 98 -0.36 -64.77 -32.92
CA LEU A 98 -0.79 -65.99 -33.59
C LEU A 98 0.22 -66.39 -34.67
N PRO A 99 0.60 -67.68 -34.73
CA PRO A 99 1.55 -68.17 -35.72
C PRO A 99 0.93 -68.20 -37.13
N ALA A 100 1.76 -67.96 -38.16
CA ALA A 100 1.35 -67.83 -39.56
C ALA A 100 1.89 -68.98 -40.45
N PHE A 101 1.53 -70.23 -40.10
CA PHE A 101 2.16 -71.44 -40.66
C PHE A 101 1.84 -71.72 -42.15
N THR A 102 0.67 -71.32 -42.67
CA THR A 102 0.14 -71.74 -43.99
C THR A 102 -0.03 -70.56 -44.95
N PHE A 103 -0.06 -70.77 -46.27
CA PHE A 103 -0.32 -69.69 -47.26
C PHE A 103 -1.81 -69.55 -47.62
N ASP A 104 -2.72 -69.72 -46.65
CA ASP A 104 -4.17 -69.72 -46.83
C ASP A 104 -4.88 -68.77 -45.86
N GLU A 105 -6.22 -68.85 -45.79
CA GLU A 105 -7.08 -68.01 -44.96
C GLU A 105 -6.70 -68.06 -43.47
N PHE A 106 -6.05 -69.12 -42.98
CA PHE A 106 -5.56 -69.18 -41.60
C PHE A 106 -4.40 -68.21 -41.36
N ARG A 107 -3.53 -67.96 -42.34
CA ARG A 107 -2.50 -66.90 -42.20
C ARG A 107 -3.12 -65.53 -42.22
N THR A 108 -4.04 -65.25 -43.14
CA THR A 108 -4.73 -63.94 -43.17
C THR A 108 -5.42 -63.68 -41.84
N LEU A 109 -6.09 -64.69 -41.25
CA LEU A 109 -6.68 -64.59 -39.91
C LEU A 109 -5.64 -64.29 -38.83
N SER A 110 -4.51 -65.00 -38.82
CA SER A 110 -3.41 -64.74 -37.87
C SER A 110 -2.84 -63.33 -38.03
N GLU A 111 -2.62 -62.86 -39.25
CA GLU A 111 -2.08 -61.54 -39.56
C GLU A 111 -3.03 -60.41 -39.14
N GLU A 112 -4.32 -60.50 -39.49
CA GLU A 112 -5.34 -59.51 -39.09
C GLU A 112 -5.55 -59.49 -37.56
N PHE A 113 -5.56 -60.65 -36.90
CA PHE A 113 -5.60 -60.72 -35.45
C PHE A 113 -4.36 -60.09 -34.81
N ASN A 114 -3.17 -60.36 -35.34
CA ASN A 114 -1.93 -59.76 -34.86
C ASN A 114 -1.93 -58.22 -35.05
N HIS A 115 -2.50 -57.73 -36.15
CA HIS A 115 -2.67 -56.29 -36.38
C HIS A 115 -3.64 -55.66 -35.37
N PHE A 116 -4.79 -56.31 -35.11
CA PHE A 116 -5.73 -55.89 -34.08
C PHE A 116 -5.10 -55.84 -32.68
N VAL A 117 -4.34 -56.88 -32.29
CA VAL A 117 -3.64 -56.91 -31.00
C VAL A 117 -2.56 -55.82 -30.92
N ALA A 118 -1.87 -55.51 -32.02
CA ALA A 118 -0.90 -54.41 -32.06
C ALA A 118 -1.58 -53.05 -31.84
N GLN A 119 -2.70 -52.78 -32.50
CA GLN A 119 -3.49 -51.56 -32.30
C GLN A 119 -4.04 -51.47 -30.87
N LEU A 120 -4.55 -52.57 -30.31
CA LEU A 120 -5.03 -52.62 -28.93
C LEU A 120 -3.92 -52.34 -27.93
N SER A 121 -2.73 -52.90 -28.14
CA SER A 121 -1.54 -52.65 -27.32
C SER A 121 -1.11 -51.18 -27.37
N GLU A 122 -1.14 -50.54 -28.55
CA GLU A 122 -0.85 -49.11 -28.68
C GLU A 122 -1.85 -48.24 -27.89
N VAL A 123 -3.16 -48.53 -28.01
CA VAL A 123 -4.20 -47.82 -27.26
C VAL A 123 -4.01 -48.01 -25.76
N LEU A 124 -3.78 -49.23 -25.28
CA LEU A 124 -3.54 -49.50 -23.86
C LEU A 124 -2.26 -48.83 -23.34
N GLY A 125 -1.21 -48.77 -24.17
CA GLY A 125 0.01 -48.02 -23.87
C GLY A 125 -0.25 -46.53 -23.70
N LYS A 126 -1.05 -45.92 -24.59
CA LYS A 126 -1.49 -44.52 -24.46
C LYS A 126 -2.32 -44.29 -23.20
N VAL A 127 -3.24 -45.19 -22.86
CA VAL A 127 -4.03 -45.08 -21.62
C VAL A 127 -3.14 -45.24 -20.38
N HIS A 128 -2.12 -46.10 -20.43
CA HIS A 128 -1.16 -46.27 -19.32
C HIS A 128 -0.35 -45.00 -19.10
N GLN A 129 0.19 -44.41 -20.17
CA GLN A 129 0.91 -43.14 -20.09
C GLN A 129 0.00 -42.03 -19.54
N GLN A 130 -1.22 -41.90 -20.06
CA GLN A 130 -2.17 -40.90 -19.58
C GLN A 130 -2.52 -41.10 -18.09
N ALA A 131 -2.63 -42.35 -17.62
CA ALA A 131 -2.87 -42.64 -16.21
C ALA A 131 -1.67 -42.25 -15.31
N GLN A 132 -0.44 -42.40 -15.81
CA GLN A 132 0.77 -41.93 -15.13
C GLN A 132 0.83 -40.40 -15.09
N ASP A 133 0.62 -39.72 -16.22
CA ASP A 133 0.60 -38.26 -16.29
C ASP A 133 -0.47 -37.68 -15.34
N ASN A 134 -1.66 -38.30 -15.30
CA ASN A 134 -2.72 -37.92 -14.38
C ASN A 134 -2.31 -38.11 -12.90
N HIS A 135 -1.54 -39.14 -12.58
CA HIS A 135 -1.03 -39.34 -11.22
C HIS A 135 -0.05 -38.22 -10.82
N GLU A 136 0.89 -37.88 -11.69
CA GLU A 136 1.87 -36.81 -11.46
C GLU A 136 1.21 -35.44 -11.31
N ILE A 137 0.25 -35.10 -12.19
CA ILE A 137 -0.55 -33.86 -12.10
C ILE A 137 -1.27 -33.79 -10.75
N ASN A 138 -1.80 -34.91 -10.28
CA ASN A 138 -2.59 -34.94 -9.06
C ASN A 138 -1.74 -34.75 -7.79
N GLU A 139 -0.52 -35.30 -7.77
CA GLU A 139 0.46 -35.00 -6.71
C GLU A 139 0.80 -33.50 -6.67
N GLN A 140 0.96 -32.87 -7.84
CA GLN A 140 1.18 -31.42 -7.93
C GLN A 140 -0.03 -30.63 -7.40
N VAL A 141 -1.25 -31.05 -7.74
CA VAL A 141 -2.49 -30.44 -7.22
C VAL A 141 -2.56 -30.56 -5.69
N SER A 142 -2.26 -31.73 -5.13
CA SER A 142 -2.23 -31.95 -3.67
C SER A 142 -1.21 -31.05 -2.97
N ALA A 143 -0.01 -30.91 -3.55
CA ALA A 143 1.00 -29.98 -3.05
C ALA A 143 0.54 -28.51 -3.11
N ALA A 144 -0.09 -28.10 -4.22
CA ALA A 144 -0.64 -26.76 -4.40
C ALA A 144 -1.77 -26.45 -3.42
N VAL A 145 -2.65 -27.41 -3.13
CA VAL A 145 -3.72 -27.28 -2.12
C VAL A 145 -3.10 -27.07 -0.74
N LYS A 146 -2.10 -27.87 -0.34
CA LYS A 146 -1.41 -27.71 0.95
C LYS A 146 -0.75 -26.33 1.08
N GLN A 147 -0.09 -25.85 0.02
CA GLN A 147 0.53 -24.52 0.02
C GLN A 147 -0.52 -23.43 0.14
N THR A 148 -1.61 -23.52 -0.63
CA THR A 148 -2.71 -22.54 -0.57
C THR A 148 -3.34 -22.49 0.83
N ARG A 149 -3.52 -23.63 1.50
CA ARG A 149 -4.02 -23.66 2.89
C ARG A 149 -3.10 -22.92 3.88
N ARG A 150 -1.78 -23.02 3.72
CA ARG A 150 -0.82 -22.24 4.53
C ARG A 150 -0.96 -20.75 4.25
N ASN A 151 -1.04 -20.36 2.97
CA ASN A 151 -1.22 -18.96 2.59
C ASN A 151 -2.54 -18.38 3.15
N LEU A 152 -3.62 -19.17 3.18
CA LEU A 152 -4.90 -18.77 3.79
C LEU A 152 -4.76 -18.54 5.31
N GLN A 153 -4.01 -19.40 6.01
CA GLN A 153 -3.75 -19.25 7.44
C GLN A 153 -2.94 -17.98 7.73
N ASP A 154 -1.90 -17.71 6.94
CA ASP A 154 -1.12 -16.48 7.04
C ASP A 154 -1.98 -15.24 6.75
N THR A 155 -2.89 -15.35 5.78
CA THR A 155 -3.85 -14.29 5.46
C THR A 155 -4.78 -14.01 6.64
N GLU A 156 -5.29 -15.05 7.30
CA GLU A 156 -6.14 -14.90 8.49
C GLU A 156 -5.40 -14.20 9.64
N GLN A 157 -4.16 -14.60 9.94
CA GLN A 157 -3.35 -13.96 10.96
C GLN A 157 -3.06 -12.49 10.65
N ARG A 158 -2.72 -12.18 9.39
CA ARG A 158 -2.53 -10.79 8.94
C ARG A 158 -3.81 -9.99 9.03
N ASN A 159 -4.95 -10.58 8.66
CA ASN A 159 -6.26 -9.93 8.74
C ASN A 159 -6.59 -9.56 10.21
N GLN A 160 -6.34 -10.48 11.15
CA GLN A 160 -6.51 -10.21 12.59
C GLN A 160 -5.56 -9.12 13.10
N GLN A 161 -4.31 -9.09 12.64
CA GLN A 161 -3.38 -8.02 12.99
C GLN A 161 -3.88 -6.66 12.50
N ILE A 162 -4.27 -6.56 11.22
CA ILE A 162 -4.78 -5.32 10.63
C ILE A 162 -6.05 -4.84 11.36
N ARG A 163 -6.91 -5.76 11.82
CA ARG A 163 -8.07 -5.40 12.66
C ARG A 163 -7.63 -4.73 13.96
N ARG A 164 -6.67 -5.31 14.69
CA ARG A 164 -6.16 -4.73 15.93
C ARG A 164 -5.52 -3.36 15.71
N ASP A 165 -4.68 -3.24 14.69
CA ASP A 165 -4.03 -1.96 14.35
C ASP A 165 -5.08 -0.90 13.96
N SER A 166 -6.15 -1.31 13.28
CA SER A 166 -7.25 -0.42 12.92
C SER A 166 -8.02 0.06 14.16
N ASP A 167 -8.28 -0.82 15.12
CA ASP A 167 -8.97 -0.46 16.37
C ASP A 167 -8.11 0.51 17.21
N GLU A 168 -6.79 0.28 17.28
CA GLU A 168 -5.85 1.17 17.96
C GLU A 168 -5.80 2.56 17.31
N VAL A 169 -5.83 2.64 15.98
CA VAL A 169 -5.88 3.94 15.30
C VAL A 169 -7.19 4.67 15.60
N VAL A 170 -8.32 3.98 15.68
CA VAL A 170 -9.60 4.63 16.06
C VAL A 170 -9.53 5.24 17.46
N GLU A 171 -8.91 4.55 18.42
CA GLU A 171 -8.65 5.10 19.75
C GLU A 171 -7.73 6.33 19.70
N PHE A 172 -6.65 6.26 18.91
CA PHE A 172 -5.74 7.38 18.72
C PHE A 172 -6.43 8.61 18.09
N LEU A 173 -7.33 8.39 17.13
CA LEU A 173 -8.14 9.44 16.53
C LEU A 173 -9.02 10.15 17.59
N ALA A 174 -9.63 9.40 18.52
CA ALA A 174 -10.40 10.00 19.61
C ALA A 174 -9.53 10.88 20.52
N ASN A 175 -8.30 10.45 20.82
CA ASN A 175 -7.33 11.25 21.58
C ASN A 175 -6.91 12.53 20.84
N ILE A 176 -6.80 12.49 19.51
CA ILE A 176 -6.55 13.69 18.70
C ILE A 176 -7.71 14.67 18.83
N VAL A 177 -8.97 14.22 18.72
CA VAL A 177 -10.15 15.10 18.87
C VAL A 177 -10.13 15.78 20.23
N GLN A 178 -9.94 15.03 21.31
CA GLN A 178 -9.87 15.58 22.66
C GLN A 178 -8.74 16.61 22.81
N SER A 179 -7.58 16.33 22.22
CA SER A 179 -6.44 17.25 22.24
C SER A 179 -6.72 18.52 21.44
N SER A 180 -7.33 18.39 20.26
CA SER A 180 -7.76 19.52 19.44
C SER A 180 -8.79 20.40 20.14
N ASP A 181 -9.75 19.80 20.86
CA ASP A 181 -10.72 20.55 21.67
C ASP A 181 -10.03 21.32 22.79
N LYS A 182 -9.05 20.69 23.46
CA LYS A 182 -8.28 21.35 24.51
C LYS A 182 -7.46 22.52 23.99
N VAL A 183 -6.81 22.36 22.84
CA VAL A 183 -6.10 23.44 22.16
C VAL A 183 -7.07 24.55 21.76
N GLY A 184 -8.23 24.20 21.20
CA GLY A 184 -9.29 25.15 20.85
C GLY A 184 -9.73 26.01 22.04
N GLN A 185 -9.92 25.41 23.22
CA GLN A 185 -10.23 26.14 24.46
C GLN A 185 -9.12 27.10 24.88
N VAL A 186 -7.86 26.65 24.82
CA VAL A 186 -6.69 27.48 25.17
C VAL A 186 -6.56 28.65 24.20
N THR A 187 -6.68 28.41 22.89
CA THR A 187 -6.66 29.44 21.85
C THR A 187 -7.78 30.45 22.04
N HIS A 188 -8.99 30.02 22.40
CA HIS A 188 -10.10 30.92 22.67
C HIS A 188 -9.82 31.83 23.88
N ALA A 189 -9.38 31.25 25.00
CA ALA A 189 -8.99 32.01 26.19
C ALA A 189 -7.83 32.97 25.92
N ALA A 190 -6.85 32.58 25.10
CA ALA A 190 -5.75 33.44 24.68
C ALA A 190 -6.24 34.61 23.82
N THR A 191 -7.21 34.37 22.93
CA THR A 191 -7.81 35.41 22.08
C THR A 191 -8.51 36.47 22.93
N ASP A 192 -9.30 36.04 23.92
CA ASP A 192 -9.99 36.96 24.83
C ASP A 192 -8.99 37.77 25.67
N LYS A 193 -7.92 37.14 26.18
CA LYS A 193 -6.85 37.85 26.90
C LYS A 193 -6.12 38.85 26.02
N ALA A 194 -5.81 38.50 24.76
CA ALA A 194 -5.18 39.41 23.82
C ALA A 194 -6.07 40.60 23.49
N LYS A 195 -7.40 40.40 23.41
CA LYS A 195 -8.37 41.47 23.23
C LYS A 195 -8.40 42.42 24.42
N VAL A 196 -8.51 41.90 25.64
CA VAL A 196 -8.47 42.70 26.87
C VAL A 196 -7.16 43.50 26.97
N ALA A 197 -6.02 42.88 26.64
CA ALA A 197 -4.74 43.56 26.66
C ALA A 197 -4.65 44.69 25.61
N SER A 198 -5.19 44.48 24.41
CA SER A 198 -5.29 45.51 23.37
C SER A 198 -6.16 46.69 23.82
N ASP A 199 -7.32 46.43 24.44
CA ASP A 199 -8.19 47.47 24.99
C ASP A 199 -7.49 48.28 26.10
N GLN A 200 -6.72 47.61 26.97
CA GLN A 200 -5.90 48.26 27.99
C GLN A 200 -4.79 49.13 27.39
N MET A 201 -4.11 48.66 26.34
CA MET A 201 -3.10 49.46 25.62
C MET A 201 -3.70 50.72 24.99
N GLN A 202 -4.90 50.61 24.39
CA GLN A 202 -5.61 51.78 23.86
C GLN A 202 -5.95 52.79 24.97
N GLN A 203 -6.38 52.31 26.15
CA GLN A 203 -6.64 53.19 27.29
C GLN A 203 -5.37 53.90 27.78
N LEU A 204 -4.25 53.17 27.91
CA LEU A 204 -2.96 53.75 28.29
C LEU A 204 -2.50 54.82 27.29
N ASN A 205 -2.68 54.58 25.99
CA ASN A 205 -2.33 55.56 24.96
C ASN A 205 -3.15 56.86 25.10
N ARG A 206 -4.46 56.75 25.37
CA ARG A 206 -5.31 57.92 25.65
C ARG A 206 -4.83 58.70 26.89
N GLN A 207 -4.43 57.99 27.94
CA GLN A 207 -3.88 58.62 29.15
C GLN A 207 -2.57 59.35 28.88
N LEU A 208 -1.64 58.75 28.12
CA LEU A 208 -0.38 59.41 27.74
C LEU A 208 -0.61 60.62 26.85
N THR A 209 -1.56 60.55 25.91
CA THR A 209 -1.94 61.69 25.08
C THR A 209 -2.43 62.85 25.94
N ALA A 210 -3.23 62.56 26.98
CA ALA A 210 -3.67 63.57 27.95
C ALA A 210 -2.50 64.14 28.79
N ILE A 211 -1.54 63.30 29.19
CA ILE A 211 -0.34 63.74 29.92
C ILE A 211 0.53 64.65 29.04
N ALA A 212 0.74 64.29 27.77
CA ALA A 212 1.50 65.13 26.83
C ALA A 212 0.85 66.50 26.65
N ALA A 213 -0.48 66.56 26.50
CA ALA A 213 -1.22 67.82 26.44
C ALA A 213 -1.08 68.66 27.73
N LEU A 214 -1.06 68.01 28.90
CA LEU A 214 -0.85 68.69 30.18
C LEU A 214 0.57 69.27 30.27
N LEU A 215 1.59 68.52 29.82
CA LEU A 215 2.98 68.97 29.79
C LEU A 215 3.19 70.14 28.83
N ASP A 216 2.53 70.15 27.68
CA ASP A 216 2.56 71.29 26.75
C ASP A 216 1.96 72.56 27.39
N SER A 217 0.83 72.43 28.09
CA SER A 217 0.23 73.52 28.86
C SER A 217 1.12 74.00 30.01
N PHE A 218 1.81 73.07 30.67
CA PHE A 218 2.76 73.38 31.74
C PHE A 218 3.96 74.15 31.19
N GLY A 219 4.52 73.73 30.05
CA GLY A 219 5.59 74.44 29.34
C GLY A 219 5.18 75.86 28.95
N ALA A 220 3.94 76.07 28.50
CA ALA A 220 3.41 77.41 28.23
C ALA A 220 3.36 78.30 29.49
N THR A 221 3.00 77.72 30.64
CA THR A 221 2.96 78.40 31.94
C THR A 221 4.37 78.80 32.40
N ILE A 222 5.35 77.91 32.26
CA ILE A 222 6.77 78.17 32.56
C ILE A 222 7.31 79.32 31.69
N ASN A 223 7.01 79.30 30.39
CA ASN A 223 7.42 80.39 29.48
C ASN A 223 6.79 81.73 29.90
N GLY A 224 5.53 81.72 30.34
CA GLY A 224 4.88 82.90 30.90
C GLY A 224 5.56 83.40 32.18
N LEU A 225 5.95 82.49 33.08
CA LEU A 225 6.67 82.82 34.31
C LEU A 225 8.04 83.44 34.01
N GLN A 226 8.79 82.88 33.07
CA GLN A 226 10.07 83.42 32.61
C GLN A 226 9.93 84.86 32.08
N LYS A 227 8.89 85.12 31.27
CA LYS A 227 8.62 86.47 30.75
C LYS A 227 8.23 87.45 31.85
N ASN A 228 7.47 87.01 32.84
CA ASN A 228 7.11 87.84 34.00
C ASN A 228 8.34 88.17 34.86
N SER A 229 9.25 87.22 35.10
CA SER A 229 10.53 87.47 35.77
C SER A 229 11.33 88.53 35.04
N GLU A 230 11.51 88.41 33.72
CA GLU A 230 12.23 89.41 32.91
C GLU A 230 11.62 90.82 33.05
N ASN A 231 10.29 90.93 33.01
CA ASN A 231 9.61 92.22 33.22
C ASN A 231 9.89 92.80 34.62
N VAL A 232 9.89 91.97 35.66
CA VAL A 232 10.20 92.42 37.04
C VAL A 232 11.66 92.84 37.15
N ARG A 233 12.59 92.14 36.48
CA ARG A 233 14.00 92.53 36.41
C ARG A 233 14.18 93.92 35.83
N GLN A 234 13.50 94.23 34.73
CA GLN A 234 13.55 95.56 34.11
C GLN A 234 13.04 96.66 35.04
N ILE A 235 11.97 96.38 35.81
CA ILE A 235 11.45 97.30 36.83
C ILE A 235 12.49 97.50 37.94
N LEU A 236 13.13 96.43 38.43
CA LEU A 236 14.16 96.54 39.48
C LEU A 236 15.37 97.35 39.04
N VAL A 237 15.86 97.18 37.81
CA VAL A 237 16.94 98.01 37.26
C VAL A 237 16.56 99.49 37.23
N MET A 238 15.31 99.80 36.89
CA MET A 238 14.79 101.17 36.93
C MET A 238 14.74 101.72 38.37
N VAL A 239 14.30 100.91 39.34
CA VAL A 239 14.25 101.28 40.77
C VAL A 239 15.65 101.48 41.34
N GLU A 240 16.62 100.64 40.99
CA GLU A 240 18.03 100.81 41.35
C GLU A 240 18.55 102.15 40.80
N GLY A 241 18.25 102.45 39.53
CA GLY A 241 18.57 103.74 38.91
C GLY A 241 17.95 104.95 39.62
N PHE A 242 16.67 104.86 40.03
CA PHE A 242 16.03 105.91 40.83
C PHE A 242 16.67 106.05 42.21
N SER A 243 17.06 104.94 42.83
CA SER A 243 17.73 104.94 44.13
C SER A 243 19.10 105.61 44.05
N ASP A 244 19.89 105.31 43.02
CA ASP A 244 21.20 105.91 42.79
C ASP A 244 21.10 107.40 42.49
N GLN A 245 20.12 107.81 41.67
CA GLN A 245 19.83 109.22 41.43
C GLN A 245 19.43 109.95 42.72
N THR A 246 18.58 109.32 43.55
CA THR A 246 18.14 109.88 44.84
C THR A 246 19.31 110.00 45.81
N ASN A 247 20.19 109.01 45.85
CA ASN A 247 21.42 109.03 46.67
C ASN A 247 22.38 110.15 46.23
N LEU A 248 22.54 110.37 44.91
CA LEU A 248 23.34 111.48 44.37
C LEU A 248 22.72 112.85 44.67
N LEU A 249 21.40 112.98 44.54
CA LEU A 249 20.68 114.21 44.89
C LEU A 249 20.81 114.52 46.38
N ALA A 250 20.67 113.51 47.24
CA ALA A 250 20.83 113.63 48.68
C ALA A 250 22.27 114.00 49.07
N LEU A 251 23.28 113.43 48.39
CA LEU A 251 24.68 113.79 48.57
C LEU A 251 24.94 115.25 48.19
N ASN A 252 24.42 115.71 47.04
CA ASN A 252 24.54 117.11 46.62
C ASN A 252 23.85 118.05 47.61
N ALA A 253 22.68 117.66 48.14
CA ALA A 253 21.97 118.43 49.16
C ALA A 253 22.73 118.47 50.49
N ALA A 254 23.36 117.37 50.91
CA ALA A 254 24.18 117.32 52.12
C ALA A 254 25.45 118.21 52.00
N ILE A 255 26.07 118.22 50.81
CA ILE A 255 27.20 119.11 50.50
C ILE A 255 26.78 120.58 50.61
N GLU A 256 25.65 120.96 50.00
CA GLU A 256 25.19 122.35 50.02
C GLU A 256 24.69 122.77 51.42
N ALA A 257 24.09 121.85 52.19
CA ALA A 257 23.73 122.08 53.58
C ALA A 257 24.96 122.30 54.49
N ALA A 258 26.05 121.56 54.26
CA ALA A 258 27.33 121.79 54.96
C ALA A 258 27.95 123.15 54.57
N ARG A 259 27.76 123.59 53.32
CA ARG A 259 28.23 124.88 52.78
C ARG A 259 27.50 126.07 53.39
N ALA A 260 26.23 125.91 53.79
CA ALA A 260 25.41 126.92 54.44
C ALA A 260 25.66 127.10 55.95
N GLY A 261 26.56 126.29 56.56
CA GLY A 261 26.93 126.41 57.98
C GLY A 261 25.76 126.16 58.94
N ASP A 262 25.62 127.01 59.96
CA ASP A 262 24.58 126.84 61.00
C ASP A 262 23.14 126.94 60.47
N ALA A 263 22.91 127.67 59.37
CA ALA A 263 21.61 127.79 58.73
C ALA A 263 21.16 126.50 58.01
N GLY A 264 22.11 125.63 57.65
CA GLY A 264 21.88 124.39 56.89
C GLY A 264 21.65 123.13 57.74
N ARG A 265 21.79 123.21 59.08
CA ARG A 265 21.76 122.03 59.97
C ARG A 265 20.50 121.16 59.84
N GLY A 266 19.32 121.77 59.73
CA GLY A 266 18.07 121.03 59.55
C GLY A 266 17.99 120.32 58.20
N PHE A 267 18.50 120.96 57.13
CA PHE A 267 18.56 120.38 55.79
C PHE A 267 19.60 119.26 55.69
N ALA A 268 20.73 119.36 56.39
CA ALA A 268 21.76 118.33 56.43
C ALA A 268 21.22 117.01 57.00
N VAL A 269 20.43 117.08 58.08
CA VAL A 269 19.79 115.89 58.69
C VAL A 269 18.81 115.23 57.74
N VAL A 270 17.98 116.01 57.05
CA VAL A 270 17.03 115.48 56.05
C VAL A 270 17.77 114.86 54.86
N ALA A 271 18.85 115.50 54.38
CA ALA A 271 19.66 114.98 53.29
C ALA A 271 20.34 113.65 53.66
N ASP A 272 20.88 113.50 54.87
CA ASP A 272 21.45 112.23 55.34
C ASP A 272 20.39 111.14 55.55
N GLU A 273 19.17 111.50 55.98
CA GLU A 273 18.07 110.54 56.10
C GLU A 273 17.60 110.04 54.72
N VAL A 274 17.48 110.94 53.73
CA VAL A 274 17.16 110.57 52.33
C VAL A 274 18.29 109.72 51.73
N ARG A 275 19.55 110.05 51.99
CA ARG A 275 20.72 109.26 51.55
C ARG A 275 20.68 107.84 52.13
N THR A 276 20.38 107.73 53.43
CA THR A 276 20.25 106.45 54.13
C THR A 276 19.06 105.64 53.59
N LEU A 277 17.94 106.29 53.28
CA LEU A 277 16.77 105.64 52.68
C LEU A 277 17.08 105.12 51.26
N ALA A 278 17.78 105.92 50.44
CA ALA A 278 18.23 105.51 49.11
C ALA A 278 19.23 104.33 49.17
N ALA A 279 20.12 104.29 50.16
CA ALA A 279 20.99 103.12 50.37
C ALA A 279 20.18 101.87 50.74
N LYS A 280 19.19 101.99 51.65
CA LYS A 280 18.30 100.87 52.02
C LYS A 280 17.46 100.37 50.84
N VAL A 281 16.97 101.28 49.98
CA VAL A 281 16.24 100.89 48.77
C VAL A 281 17.17 100.12 47.83
N ASN A 282 18.39 100.58 47.58
CA ASN A 282 19.35 99.88 46.73
C ASN A 282 19.71 98.48 47.26
N ASP A 283 19.96 98.35 48.57
CA ASP A 283 20.19 97.03 49.20
C ASP A 283 18.98 96.09 49.06
N ALA A 284 17.75 96.60 49.21
CA ALA A 284 16.54 95.80 48.98
C ALA A 284 16.42 95.38 47.50
N THR A 285 16.72 96.27 46.55
CA THR A 285 16.70 95.96 45.11
C THR A 285 17.71 94.86 44.77
N LYS A 286 18.90 94.89 45.38
CA LYS A 286 19.92 93.83 45.23
C LYS A 286 19.47 92.50 45.80
N GLN A 287 18.83 92.48 46.97
CA GLN A 287 18.26 91.26 47.53
C GLN A 287 17.17 90.66 46.63
N ILE A 288 16.25 91.49 46.11
CA ILE A 288 15.21 91.04 45.19
C ILE A 288 15.83 90.52 43.89
N SER A 289 16.85 91.18 43.34
CA SER A 289 17.59 90.70 42.16
C SER A 289 18.23 89.32 42.40
N GLY A 290 18.75 89.07 43.61
CA GLY A 290 19.20 87.75 44.03
C GLY A 290 18.10 86.68 43.98
N PHE A 291 16.94 86.96 44.59
CA PHE A 291 15.78 86.05 44.51
C PHE A 291 15.31 85.80 43.08
N LEU A 292 15.43 86.82 42.22
CA LEU A 292 15.04 86.71 40.81
C LEU A 292 16.01 85.83 40.00
N ASN A 293 17.31 85.88 40.30
CA ASN A 293 18.30 84.95 39.73
C ASN A 293 18.01 83.50 40.13
N ASP A 294 17.68 83.28 41.41
CA ASP A 294 17.31 81.95 41.90
C ASP A 294 16.02 81.43 41.25
N MET A 295 15.03 82.32 41.08
CA MET A 295 13.79 82.02 40.39
C MET A 295 14.03 81.65 38.92
N GLU A 296 14.85 82.41 38.18
CA GLU A 296 15.22 82.09 36.80
C GLU A 296 15.93 80.74 36.68
N ARG A 297 16.82 80.44 37.63
CA ARG A 297 17.48 79.12 37.70
C ARG A 297 16.45 78.01 37.88
N LEU A 298 15.54 78.13 38.84
CA LEU A 298 14.48 77.16 39.08
C LEU A 298 13.54 76.99 37.87
N VAL A 299 13.17 78.09 37.21
CA VAL A 299 12.35 78.06 35.98
C VAL A 299 13.06 77.31 34.86
N LYS A 300 14.37 77.52 34.68
CA LYS A 300 15.18 76.81 33.68
C LYS A 300 15.30 75.32 33.99
N GLU A 301 15.56 74.96 35.25
CA GLU A 301 15.61 73.57 35.72
C GLU A 301 14.25 72.88 35.47
N THR A 302 13.15 73.51 35.88
CA THR A 302 11.78 72.98 35.69
C THR A 302 11.44 72.81 34.20
N LYS A 303 11.90 73.74 33.34
CA LYS A 303 11.70 73.62 31.88
C LYS A 303 12.42 72.40 31.31
N GLN A 304 13.67 72.18 31.69
CA GLN A 304 14.44 71.01 31.25
C GLN A 304 13.80 69.70 31.71
N GLU A 305 13.30 69.65 32.94
CA GLU A 305 12.56 68.48 33.44
C GLU A 305 11.25 68.26 32.66
N SER A 306 10.50 69.32 32.36
CA SER A 306 9.27 69.25 31.55
C SER A 306 9.53 68.74 30.13
N ASP A 307 10.60 69.21 29.47
CA ASP A 307 10.97 68.76 28.12
C ASP A 307 11.36 67.27 28.13
N SER A 308 12.11 66.83 29.15
CA SER A 308 12.47 65.42 29.36
C SER A 308 11.23 64.54 29.58
N LEU A 309 10.28 64.99 30.39
CA LEU A 309 9.01 64.28 30.62
C LEU A 309 8.18 64.16 29.32
N ASN A 310 8.17 65.20 28.48
CA ASN A 310 7.45 65.16 27.21
C ASN A 310 8.07 64.13 26.24
N GLN A 311 9.40 64.10 26.16
CA GLN A 311 10.11 63.06 25.38
C GLN A 311 9.82 61.65 25.90
N GLN A 312 9.81 61.45 27.22
CA GLN A 312 9.48 60.15 27.81
C GLN A 312 8.03 59.73 27.52
N ALA A 313 7.07 60.66 27.58
CA ALA A 313 5.68 60.40 27.24
C ALA A 313 5.51 59.98 25.77
N GLN A 314 6.22 60.64 24.84
CA GLN A 314 6.23 60.27 23.42
C GLN A 314 6.83 58.89 23.18
N HIS A 315 7.96 58.58 23.83
CA HIS A 315 8.57 57.25 23.77
C HIS A 315 7.63 56.16 24.30
N ALA A 316 6.98 56.40 25.44
CA ALA A 316 6.01 55.46 26.01
C ALA A 316 4.79 55.26 25.08
N SER A 317 4.29 56.32 24.43
CA SER A 317 3.20 56.22 23.46
C SER A 317 3.59 55.38 22.24
N SER A 318 4.81 55.57 21.72
CA SER A 318 5.35 54.76 20.62
C SER A 318 5.45 53.27 21.01
N GLN A 319 5.98 52.97 22.20
CA GLN A 319 6.05 51.59 22.70
C GLN A 319 4.67 50.93 22.82
N ILE A 320 3.68 51.66 23.37
CA ILE A 320 2.31 51.16 23.48
C ILE A 320 1.70 50.88 22.10
N ASN A 321 1.94 51.73 21.10
CA ASN A 321 1.47 51.48 19.73
C ASN A 321 2.06 50.20 19.15
N THR A 322 3.37 49.98 19.33
CA THR A 322 4.03 48.73 18.91
C THR A 322 3.45 47.53 19.62
N THR A 323 3.30 47.57 20.95
CA THR A 323 2.69 46.48 21.72
C THR A 323 1.25 46.19 21.29
N ASN A 324 0.47 47.23 20.99
CA ASN A 324 -0.90 47.06 20.50
C ASN A 324 -0.93 46.40 19.10
N HIS A 325 0.04 46.71 18.23
CA HIS A 325 0.20 46.04 16.95
C HIS A 325 0.52 44.55 17.13
N GLU A 326 1.45 44.21 18.03
CA GLU A 326 1.78 42.82 18.37
C GLU A 326 0.56 42.03 18.88
N PHE A 327 -0.30 42.65 19.72
CA PHE A 327 -1.55 42.00 20.13
C PHE A 327 -2.52 41.77 18.97
N SER A 328 -2.57 42.66 17.98
CA SER A 328 -3.39 42.47 16.77
C SER A 328 -2.87 41.31 15.91
N LEU A 329 -1.55 41.16 15.79
CA LEU A 329 -0.92 40.03 15.11
C LEU A 329 -1.23 38.73 15.85
N LEU A 330 -1.06 38.71 17.17
CA LEU A 330 -1.36 37.56 18.02
C LEU A 330 -2.84 37.12 17.87
N GLN A 331 -3.78 38.05 17.81
CA GLN A 331 -5.19 37.71 17.57
C GLN A 331 -5.41 37.03 16.21
N THR A 332 -4.70 37.50 15.17
CA THR A 332 -4.77 36.91 13.82
C THR A 332 -4.19 35.49 13.80
N GLU A 333 -3.05 35.28 14.45
CA GLU A 333 -2.43 33.97 14.58
C GLU A 333 -3.31 32.98 15.37
N LEU A 334 -3.95 33.43 16.45
CA LEU A 334 -4.87 32.61 17.23
C LEU A 334 -6.13 32.24 16.43
N GLN A 335 -6.65 33.15 15.60
CA GLN A 335 -7.74 32.84 14.68
C GLN A 335 -7.33 31.79 13.63
N ALA A 336 -6.12 31.92 13.07
CA ALA A 336 -5.58 30.92 12.14
C ALA A 336 -5.41 29.56 12.82
N ALA A 337 -4.89 29.53 14.05
CA ALA A 337 -4.75 28.30 14.84
C ALA A 337 -6.11 27.62 15.09
N ARG A 338 -7.16 28.40 15.39
CA ARG A 338 -8.53 27.89 15.52
C ARG A 338 -9.05 27.31 14.20
N GLY A 339 -8.79 27.96 13.07
CA GLY A 339 -9.10 27.42 11.75
C GLY A 339 -8.39 26.08 11.48
N GLY A 340 -7.12 25.99 11.88
CA GLY A 340 -6.34 24.75 11.83
C GLY A 340 -6.97 23.61 12.63
N MET A 341 -7.48 23.89 13.84
CA MET A 341 -8.16 22.87 14.66
C MET A 341 -9.44 22.34 14.00
N LEU A 342 -10.23 23.20 13.34
CA LEU A 342 -11.42 22.75 12.60
C LEU A 342 -11.04 21.82 11.43
N ASN A 343 -9.95 22.11 10.72
CA ASN A 343 -9.45 21.24 9.65
C ASN A 343 -8.95 19.89 10.17
N ILE A 344 -8.31 19.86 11.35
CA ILE A 344 -7.92 18.60 12.00
C ILE A 344 -9.17 17.79 12.35
N SER A 345 -10.17 18.40 12.97
CA SER A 345 -11.44 17.71 13.30
C SER A 345 -12.11 17.10 12.06
N GLY A 346 -12.20 17.86 10.96
CA GLY A 346 -12.72 17.34 9.69
C GLY A 346 -11.88 16.18 9.11
N SER A 347 -10.56 16.25 9.25
CA SER A 347 -9.65 15.18 8.80
C SER A 347 -9.79 13.92 9.64
N VAL A 348 -9.96 14.06 10.96
CA VAL A 348 -10.18 12.95 11.88
C VAL A 348 -11.51 12.24 11.56
N ASN A 349 -12.60 12.98 11.35
CA ASN A 349 -13.88 12.40 10.93
C ASN A 349 -13.75 11.60 9.62
N SER A 350 -12.99 12.13 8.65
CA SER A 350 -12.74 11.44 7.38
C SER A 350 -11.91 10.16 7.57
N LEU A 351 -10.92 10.19 8.47
CA LEU A 351 -10.13 9.02 8.85
C LEU A 351 -10.98 7.97 9.55
N GLU A 352 -11.83 8.35 10.50
CA GLU A 352 -12.73 7.43 11.18
C GLU A 352 -13.64 6.68 10.19
N GLN A 353 -14.19 7.39 9.19
CA GLN A 353 -14.97 6.76 8.13
C GLN A 353 -14.15 5.75 7.32
N LYS A 354 -12.88 6.07 6.98
CA LYS A 354 -11.99 5.14 6.28
C LYS A 354 -11.70 3.90 7.11
N TYR A 355 -11.44 4.04 8.41
CA TYR A 355 -11.20 2.88 9.28
C TYR A 355 -12.44 2.01 9.46
N ARG A 356 -13.65 2.60 9.51
CA ARG A 356 -14.89 1.81 9.43
C ARG A 356 -15.01 1.02 8.12
N GLN A 357 -14.65 1.62 6.99
CA GLN A 357 -14.61 0.91 5.70
C GLN A 357 -13.56 -0.21 5.69
N THR A 358 -12.37 0.03 6.24
CA THR A 358 -11.36 -1.00 6.44
C THR A 358 -11.94 -2.18 7.21
N HIS A 359 -12.69 -1.95 8.28
CA HIS A 359 -13.33 -3.03 9.05
C HIS A 359 -14.31 -3.88 8.23
N VAL A 360 -15.10 -3.23 7.35
CA VAL A 360 -15.98 -3.94 6.40
C VAL A 360 -15.15 -4.78 5.41
N HIS A 361 -14.04 -4.24 4.89
CA HIS A 361 -13.15 -4.98 4.00
C HIS A 361 -12.49 -6.18 4.69
N LEU A 362 -12.05 -6.04 5.94
CA LEU A 362 -11.46 -7.14 6.72
C LEU A 362 -12.48 -8.27 6.97
N THR A 363 -13.75 -7.93 7.19
CA THR A 363 -14.85 -8.90 7.30
C THR A 363 -15.10 -9.62 5.97
N ALA A 364 -15.05 -8.89 4.85
CA ALA A 364 -15.19 -9.49 3.52
C ALA A 364 -14.02 -10.45 3.21
N ILE A 365 -12.79 -10.08 3.59
CA ILE A 365 -11.61 -10.95 3.47
C ILE A 365 -11.81 -12.24 4.29
N GLU A 366 -12.29 -12.14 5.53
CA GLU A 366 -12.58 -13.31 6.37
C GLU A 366 -13.59 -14.26 5.71
N GLN A 367 -14.67 -13.73 5.14
CA GLN A 367 -15.65 -14.51 4.39
C GLN A 367 -15.02 -15.20 3.17
N MET A 368 -14.18 -14.48 2.41
CA MET A 368 -13.47 -15.04 1.27
C MET A 368 -12.48 -16.13 1.68
N THR A 369 -11.76 -15.94 2.79
CA THR A 369 -10.83 -16.94 3.35
C THR A 369 -11.59 -18.20 3.75
N ASN A 370 -12.75 -18.07 4.39
CA ASN A 370 -13.62 -19.21 4.72
C ASN A 370 -14.13 -19.95 3.48
N GLN A 371 -14.56 -19.23 2.45
CA GLN A 371 -14.96 -19.83 1.17
C GLN A 371 -13.79 -20.55 0.49
N ALA A 372 -12.59 -19.96 0.53
CA ALA A 372 -11.39 -20.58 -0.01
C ALA A 372 -11.03 -21.87 0.73
N TYR A 373 -11.19 -21.92 2.06
CA TYR A 373 -11.02 -23.16 2.82
C TYR A 373 -11.98 -24.27 2.37
N GLN A 374 -13.26 -23.94 2.13
CA GLN A 374 -14.24 -24.90 1.62
C GLN A 374 -13.86 -25.40 0.22
N GLN A 375 -13.40 -24.51 -0.67
CA GLN A 375 -12.93 -24.88 -2.01
C GLN A 375 -11.69 -25.78 -1.95
N MET A 376 -10.72 -25.46 -1.09
CA MET A 376 -9.52 -26.29 -0.91
C MET A 376 -9.87 -27.68 -0.38
N ALA A 377 -10.86 -27.80 0.51
CA ALA A 377 -11.34 -29.10 0.98
C ALA A 377 -11.98 -29.92 -0.15
N ALA A 378 -12.80 -29.29 -1.01
CA ALA A 378 -13.42 -29.94 -2.15
C ALA A 378 -12.37 -30.39 -3.21
N ILE A 379 -11.34 -29.57 -3.46
CA ILE A 379 -10.25 -29.93 -4.37
C ILE A 379 -9.41 -31.08 -3.79
N ASP A 380 -9.13 -31.09 -2.49
CA ASP A 380 -8.41 -32.20 -1.83
C ASP A 380 -9.18 -33.52 -1.96
N ASP A 381 -10.50 -33.50 -1.80
CA ASP A 381 -11.34 -34.68 -1.97
C ASP A 381 -11.36 -35.17 -3.43
N ALA A 382 -11.54 -34.25 -4.38
CA ALA A 382 -11.47 -34.58 -5.82
C ALA A 382 -10.09 -35.15 -6.22
N ALA A 383 -9.01 -34.59 -5.69
CA ALA A 383 -7.65 -35.07 -5.88
C ALA A 383 -7.49 -36.51 -5.36
N ARG A 384 -7.97 -36.80 -4.13
CA ARG A 384 -7.93 -38.17 -3.58
C ARG A 384 -8.70 -39.17 -4.43
N ASN A 385 -9.91 -38.82 -4.85
CA ASN A 385 -10.74 -39.68 -5.69
C ASN A 385 -10.06 -39.96 -7.04
N LEU A 386 -9.40 -38.95 -7.63
CA LEU A 386 -8.68 -39.12 -8.89
C LEU A 386 -7.40 -39.95 -8.71
N LEU A 387 -6.70 -39.85 -7.58
CA LEU A 387 -5.54 -40.72 -7.25
C LEU A 387 -5.96 -42.18 -7.13
N GLU A 388 -7.07 -42.44 -6.45
CA GLU A 388 -7.62 -43.79 -6.31
C GLU A 388 -8.04 -44.35 -7.68
N GLY A 389 -8.73 -43.55 -8.49
CA GLY A 389 -9.15 -43.93 -9.85
C GLY A 389 -7.98 -44.22 -10.80
N THR A 390 -6.90 -43.41 -10.76
CA THR A 390 -5.70 -43.66 -11.57
C THR A 390 -4.95 -44.90 -11.09
N ALA A 391 -4.85 -45.13 -9.78
CA ALA A 391 -4.24 -46.34 -9.23
C ALA A 391 -4.99 -47.62 -9.63
N VAL A 392 -6.32 -47.59 -9.62
CA VAL A 392 -7.16 -48.70 -10.11
C VAL A 392 -6.93 -48.93 -11.61
N THR A 393 -6.91 -47.86 -12.40
CA THR A 393 -6.67 -47.93 -13.85
C THR A 393 -5.30 -48.51 -14.17
N GLN A 394 -4.24 -48.03 -13.50
CA GLN A 394 -2.88 -48.57 -13.64
C GLN A 394 -2.83 -50.06 -13.28
N LYS A 395 -3.48 -50.47 -12.18
CA LYS A 395 -3.55 -51.87 -11.76
C LYS A 395 -4.29 -52.76 -12.77
N GLN A 396 -5.33 -52.25 -13.42
CA GLN A 396 -6.05 -52.97 -14.48
C GLN A 396 -5.20 -53.08 -15.75
N LEU A 397 -4.54 -52.01 -16.17
CA LEU A 397 -3.66 -51.98 -17.34
C LEU A 397 -2.43 -52.88 -17.17
N ALA A 398 -1.87 -52.94 -15.95
CA ALA A 398 -0.74 -53.81 -15.63
C ALA A 398 -1.03 -55.31 -15.87
N ARG A 399 -2.31 -55.73 -15.94
CA ARG A 399 -2.68 -57.11 -16.28
C ARG A 399 -2.40 -57.42 -17.75
N PHE A 400 -2.58 -56.45 -18.64
CA PHE A 400 -2.38 -56.61 -20.09
C PHE A 400 -0.91 -56.44 -20.52
N ALA A 401 -0.10 -55.80 -19.68
CA ALA A 401 1.32 -55.53 -19.93
C ALA A 401 2.27 -56.55 -19.28
N ARG A 402 1.75 -57.64 -18.69
CA ARG A 402 2.59 -58.69 -18.08
C ARG A 402 3.36 -59.47 -19.16
N THR A 403 4.55 -58.99 -19.53
CA THR A 403 5.79 -59.78 -19.65
C THR A 403 6.96 -58.95 -20.21
N ARG A 404 7.87 -58.53 -19.32
CA ARG A 404 9.30 -58.35 -19.63
C ARG A 404 10.14 -58.62 -18.37
N HIS A 405 10.04 -59.83 -17.84
CA HIS A 405 11.04 -60.37 -16.91
C HIS A 405 11.20 -61.87 -17.15
N ALA A 406 12.11 -62.19 -18.06
CA ALA A 406 12.97 -63.38 -18.05
C ALA A 406 14.17 -63.07 -18.96
#